data_AF-A0A3B8JVL7-F1
#
_entry.id   AF-A0A3B8JVL7-F1
#
_cell.length_a   1.000
_cell.length_b   1.000
_cell.length_c   1.000
_cell.angle_alpha   90.00
_cell.angle_beta   90.00
_cell.angle_gamma   90.00
#
_symmetry.space_group_name_H-M   'P 1'
#
loop_
_entity.id
_entity.type
_entity.pdbx_description
1 polymer ?
#
loop_
_entity_poly.entity_id
_entity_poly.type
_entity_poly.pdbx_seq_one_letter_code
_entity_poly.pdbx_strand_id
1 'polypeptide(L)'
;MFFLLSPACPAYAAGPEAPIKVFLDGTALVMDVSPVLKEGRTLVPFRAIGEALMAEVDWDGSAGKVTLTLGDNTVQLVIGNKTAYVNGEARTLDV
;
A
#
# COMPACT_ATOMS: atom_id res chain seq x y z
N MET A 1 -43.46 -12.59 39.76
CA MET A 1 -43.04 -12.42 38.36
C MET A 1 -41.63 -11.82 38.37
N PHE A 2 -40.61 -12.62 38.08
CA PHE A 2 -39.19 -12.28 38.27
C PHE A 2 -38.65 -11.66 36.96
N PHE A 3 -38.32 -10.36 36.96
CA PHE A 3 -37.74 -9.68 35.80
C PHE A 3 -36.24 -10.00 35.74
N LEU A 4 -35.85 -10.82 34.77
CA LEU A 4 -34.44 -11.05 34.43
C LEU A 4 -33.94 -9.83 33.64
N LEU A 5 -33.21 -8.93 34.32
CA LEU A 5 -32.47 -7.86 33.69
C LEU A 5 -31.22 -8.48 33.03
N SER A 6 -31.31 -8.77 31.73
CA SER A 6 -30.16 -9.20 30.94
C SER A 6 -29.16 -8.03 30.85
N PRO A 7 -27.90 -8.17 31.27
CA PRO A 7 -26.91 -7.14 31.03
C PRO A 7 -26.63 -7.11 29.53
N ALA A 8 -27.11 -6.05 28.87
CA ALA A 8 -26.66 -5.72 27.54
C ALA A 8 -25.15 -5.50 27.62
N CYS A 9 -24.36 -6.40 27.03
CA CYS A 9 -22.96 -6.13 26.78
C CYS A 9 -22.86 -4.80 26.03
N PRO A 10 -22.02 -3.86 26.46
CA PRO A 10 -21.78 -2.66 25.67
C PRO A 10 -21.30 -3.11 24.30
N ALA A 11 -22.07 -2.76 23.26
CA ALA A 11 -21.61 -2.87 21.90
C ALA A 11 -20.30 -2.06 21.83
N TYR A 12 -19.18 -2.75 21.65
CA TYR A 12 -17.91 -2.11 21.38
C TYR A 12 -18.05 -1.43 20.02
N ALA A 13 -18.46 -0.16 20.04
CA ALA A 13 -18.40 0.70 18.88
C ALA A 13 -16.93 0.70 18.46
N ALA A 14 -16.64 0.09 17.31
CA ALA A 14 -15.35 0.22 16.67
C ALA A 14 -15.12 1.73 16.48
N GLY A 15 -14.24 2.30 17.30
CA GLY A 15 -13.82 3.68 17.15
C GLY A 15 -13.17 3.88 15.77
N PRO A 16 -12.97 5.13 15.34
CA PRO A 16 -12.28 5.38 14.08
C PRO A 16 -10.94 4.63 14.08
N GLU A 17 -10.78 3.72 13.11
CA GLU A 17 -9.53 3.00 12.91
C GLU A 17 -8.40 4.03 12.82
N ALA A 18 -7.37 3.86 13.65
CA ALA A 18 -6.24 4.78 13.64
C ALA A 18 -5.61 4.80 12.23
N PRO A 19 -5.25 5.99 11.71
CA PRO A 19 -4.69 6.10 10.37
C PRO A 19 -3.39 5.29 10.27
N ILE A 20 -3.25 4.51 9.20
CA ILE A 20 -2.07 3.69 8.93
C ILE A 20 -0.88 4.63 8.68
N LYS A 21 0.15 4.51 9.51
CA LYS A 21 1.41 5.26 9.36
C LYS A 21 2.46 4.39 8.69
N VAL A 22 3.15 4.96 7.70
CA VAL A 22 4.25 4.29 6.99
C VAL A 22 5.55 4.98 7.36
N PHE A 23 6.58 4.19 7.69
CA PHE A 23 7.93 4.68 7.96
C PHE A 23 8.90 4.04 6.95
N LEU A 24 9.78 4.84 6.39
CA LEU A 24 10.91 4.39 5.55
C LEU A 24 12.19 4.77 6.27
N ASP A 25 13.03 3.78 6.57
CA ASP A 25 14.31 3.97 7.29
C ASP A 25 14.18 4.80 8.59
N GLY A 26 13.07 4.61 9.32
CA GLY A 26 12.77 5.33 10.56
C GLY A 26 12.13 6.71 10.37
N THR A 27 12.00 7.19 9.14
CA THR A 27 11.36 8.48 8.81
C THR A 27 9.89 8.26 8.44
N ALA A 28 9.00 9.03 9.06
CA ALA A 28 7.56 8.97 8.75
C ALA A 28 7.29 9.55 7.35
N LEU A 29 6.61 8.80 6.49
CA LEU A 29 6.19 9.28 5.18
C LEU A 29 4.85 9.99 5.30
N VAL A 30 4.85 11.26 4.89
CA VAL A 30 3.62 12.02 4.63
C VAL A 30 3.24 11.78 3.17
N MET A 31 2.01 11.33 2.95
CA MET A 31 1.49 11.00 1.64
C MET A 31 0.08 11.59 1.48
N ASP A 32 -0.23 12.11 0.30
CA ASP A 32 -1.53 12.73 0.02
C ASP A 32 -2.67 11.71 0.01
N VAL A 33 -2.34 10.47 -0.38
CA VAL A 33 -3.29 9.35 -0.41
C VAL A 33 -2.96 8.44 0.77
N SER A 34 -3.93 8.25 1.67
CA SER A 34 -3.74 7.37 2.82
C SER A 34 -3.59 5.90 2.39
N PRO A 35 -2.73 5.10 3.06
CA PRO A 35 -2.68 3.66 2.84
C PRO A 35 -4.02 3.01 3.15
N VAL A 36 -4.34 1.93 2.45
CA VAL A 36 -5.62 1.21 2.58
C VAL A 36 -5.37 -0.24 2.92
N LEU A 37 -6.10 -0.78 3.90
CA LEU A 37 -6.10 -2.21 4.18
C LEU A 37 -7.10 -2.91 3.24
N LYS A 38 -6.62 -3.82 2.40
CA LYS A 38 -7.45 -4.63 1.50
C LYS A 38 -6.99 -6.08 1.56
N GLU A 39 -7.92 -6.99 1.85
CA GLU A 39 -7.66 -8.44 1.84
C GLU A 39 -6.46 -8.86 2.72
N GLY A 40 -6.28 -8.18 3.87
CA GLY A 40 -5.16 -8.42 4.77
C GLY A 40 -3.80 -7.87 4.31
N ARG A 41 -3.78 -7.10 3.21
CA ARG A 41 -2.60 -6.40 2.71
C ARG A 41 -2.81 -4.89 2.84
N THR A 42 -1.79 -4.18 3.30
CA THR A 42 -1.79 -2.72 3.27
C THR A 42 -1.28 -2.26 1.91
N LEU A 43 -2.16 -1.64 1.12
CA LEU A 43 -1.82 -1.00 -0.13
C LEU A 43 -1.32 0.41 0.17
N VAL A 44 -0.09 0.68 -0.25
CA VAL A 44 0.57 1.98 -0.08
C VAL A 44 0.74 2.60 -1.47
N PRO A 45 0.56 3.93 -1.62
CA PRO A 45 0.77 4.58 -2.91
C PRO A 45 2.19 4.35 -3.42
N PHE A 46 2.32 3.73 -4.61
CA PHE A 46 3.60 3.39 -5.20
C PHE A 46 4.51 4.61 -5.38
N ARG A 47 3.96 5.72 -5.88
CA ARG A 47 4.70 6.97 -6.11
C ARG A 47 5.33 7.50 -4.83
N ALA A 48 4.59 7.51 -3.72
CA ALA A 48 5.08 8.02 -2.44
C ALA A 48 6.31 7.23 -1.95
N ILE A 49 6.32 5.91 -2.18
CA ILE A 49 7.47 5.06 -1.84
C ILE A 49 8.64 5.31 -2.78
N GLY A 50 8.40 5.42 -4.10
CA GLY A 50 9.45 5.73 -5.08
C GLY A 50 10.14 7.07 -4.78
N GLU A 51 9.36 8.13 -4.55
CA GLU A 51 9.88 9.46 -4.23
C GLU A 51 10.66 9.48 -2.92
N ALA A 52 10.16 8.80 -1.87
CA ALA A 52 10.87 8.71 -0.59
C ALA A 52 12.19 7.94 -0.69
N LEU A 53 12.28 6.98 -1.62
CA LEU A 53 13.52 6.27 -1.97
C LEU A 53 14.43 7.08 -2.92
N MET A 54 14.04 8.30 -3.32
CA MET A 54 14.72 9.10 -4.34
C MET A 54 14.83 8.39 -5.70
N ALA A 55 13.89 7.50 -5.99
CA ALA A 55 13.79 6.81 -7.27
C ALA A 55 13.10 7.70 -8.32
N GLU A 56 13.54 7.61 -9.56
CA GLU A 56 12.84 8.19 -10.69
C GLU A 56 11.66 7.29 -11.06
N VAL A 57 10.45 7.86 -11.12
CA VAL A 57 9.23 7.12 -11.46
C VAL A 57 8.65 7.67 -12.76
N ASP A 58 8.76 6.89 -13.83
CA ASP A 58 8.17 7.17 -15.13
C ASP A 58 6.85 6.40 -15.30
N TRP A 59 5.86 7.07 -15.88
CA TRP A 59 4.55 6.49 -16.16
C TRP A 59 4.21 6.62 -17.65
N ASP A 60 4.13 5.47 -18.31
CA ASP A 60 3.60 5.36 -19.66
C ASP A 60 2.10 5.07 -19.58
N GLY A 61 1.29 6.12 -19.72
CA GLY A 61 -0.17 6.03 -19.69
C GLY A 61 -0.79 5.29 -20.86
N SER A 62 -0.10 5.16 -22.00
CA SER A 62 -0.61 4.42 -23.16
C SER A 62 -0.42 2.92 -22.99
N ALA A 63 0.72 2.50 -22.44
CA ALA A 63 1.00 1.09 -22.15
C ALA A 63 0.51 0.63 -20.78
N GLY A 64 0.10 1.55 -19.90
CA GLY A 64 -0.23 1.24 -18.52
C GLY A 64 0.99 0.76 -17.73
N LYS A 65 2.19 1.25 -18.07
CA LYS A 65 3.47 0.76 -17.56
C LYS A 65 4.12 1.79 -16.65
N VAL A 66 4.49 1.36 -15.45
CA VAL A 66 5.33 2.10 -14.51
C VAL A 66 6.76 1.61 -14.65
N THR A 67 7.71 2.53 -14.77
CA THR A 67 9.14 2.23 -14.68
C THR A 67 9.72 3.01 -13.50
N LEU A 68 10.35 2.29 -12.58
CA LEU A 68 11.04 2.88 -11.44
C LEU A 68 12.54 2.62 -11.59
N THR A 69 13.34 3.68 -11.48
CA THR A 69 14.80 3.61 -11.56
C THR A 69 15.40 4.12 -10.25
N LEU A 70 16.15 3.27 -9.57
CA LEU A 70 16.84 3.58 -8.32
C LEU A 70 18.31 3.18 -8.44
N GLY A 71 19.18 4.15 -8.73
CA GLY A 71 20.59 3.89 -9.04
C GLY A 71 20.71 2.96 -10.26
N ASP A 72 21.36 1.82 -10.08
CA ASP A 72 21.53 0.80 -11.13
C ASP A 72 20.34 -0.17 -11.25
N ASN A 73 19.34 -0.06 -10.36
CA ASN A 73 18.18 -0.95 -10.37
C ASN A 73 17.02 -0.34 -11.17
N THR A 74 16.44 -1.13 -12.07
CA THR A 74 15.22 -0.76 -12.80
C THR A 74 14.12 -1.78 -12.51
N VAL A 75 12.97 -1.28 -12.06
CA VAL A 75 11.76 -2.08 -11.85
C VAL A 75 10.70 -1.64 -12.86
N GLN A 76 10.15 -2.57 -13.63
CA GLN A 76 9.07 -2.33 -14.56
C GLN A 76 7.83 -3.10 -14.14
N LEU A 77 6.70 -2.41 -14.13
CA LEU A 77 5.42 -2.98 -13.77
C LEU A 77 4.36 -2.55 -14.77
N VAL A 78 3.47 -3.46 -15.16
CA VAL A 78 2.32 -3.15 -16.02
C VAL A 78 1.05 -3.34 -15.21
N ILE A 79 0.16 -2.35 -15.21
CA ILE A 79 -1.09 -2.41 -14.45
C ILE A 79 -1.92 -3.62 -14.91
N GLY A 80 -2.41 -4.40 -13.93
CA GLY A 80 -3.19 -5.61 -14.18
C GLY A 80 -2.35 -6.85 -14.48
N ASN A 81 -1.03 -6.70 -14.61
CA ASN A 81 -0.12 -7.84 -14.73
C ASN A 81 0.51 -8.15 -13.36
N LYS A 82 0.41 -9.42 -12.94
CA LYS A 82 1.09 -9.92 -11.74
C LYS A 82 2.59 -10.16 -11.94
N THR A 83 3.13 -9.86 -13.11
CA THR A 83 4.55 -10.00 -13.42
C THR A 83 5.20 -8.64 -13.43
N ALA A 84 6.12 -8.43 -12.52
CA ALA A 84 7.07 -7.32 -12.52
C ALA A 84 8.38 -7.77 -13.16
N TYR A 85 9.17 -6.84 -13.68
CA TYR A 85 10.53 -7.10 -14.12
C TYR A 85 11.50 -6.29 -13.26
N VAL A 86 12.43 -6.96 -12.59
CA VAL A 86 13.48 -6.32 -11.80
C VAL A 86 14.79 -6.56 -12.53
N ASN A 87 15.42 -5.49 -13.02
CA ASN A 87 16.64 -5.55 -13.83
C ASN A 87 16.49 -6.48 -15.06
N GLY A 88 15.29 -6.54 -15.61
CA GLY A 88 14.93 -7.41 -16.75
C GLY A 88 14.54 -8.85 -16.36
N GLU A 89 14.71 -9.26 -15.09
CA GLU A 89 14.29 -10.57 -14.62
C GLU A 89 12.82 -10.55 -14.17
N ALA A 90 12.02 -11.50 -14.65
CA ALA A 90 10.61 -11.60 -14.30
C ALA A 90 10.43 -12.07 -12.84
N ARG A 91 9.55 -11.38 -12.10
CA ARG A 91 9.16 -11.69 -10.71
C ARG A 91 7.64 -11.66 -10.61
N THR A 92 7.06 -12.75 -10.10
CA THR A 92 5.62 -12.81 -9.85
C THR A 92 5.28 -12.10 -8.54
N LEU A 93 4.25 -11.27 -8.58
CA LEU A 93 3.70 -10.55 -7.45
C LEU A 93 2.52 -11.31 -6.86
N ASP A 94 2.40 -11.22 -5.54
CA ASP A 94 1.28 -11.79 -4.78
C ASP A 94 -0.05 -11.11 -5.11
N VAL A 95 -0.02 -9.80 -5.35
CA VAL A 95 -1.17 -8.90 -5.57
C VAL A 95 -1.06 -8.12 -6.86
#